data_AF-A0A9W9X129-F1
#
_entry.id   AF-A0A9W9X129-F1
#
_cell.length_a   1.000
_cell.length_b   1.000
_cell.length_c   1.000
_cell.angle_alpha   90.00
_cell.angle_beta   90.00
_cell.angle_gamma   90.00
#
_symmetry.space_group_name_H-M   'P 1'
#
loop_
_entity.id
_entity.type
_entity.pdbx_description
1 polymer ?
#
loop_
_entity_poly.entity_id
_entity_poly.type
_entity_poly.pdbx_seq_one_letter_code
_entity_poly.pdbx_strand_id
1 'polypeptide(L)'
;MEGEVYQQSLLRVSDRGAWYAQKSGNIVGIRALASKSRKQRVVLLGAENEEALESTAILAEAYRLEGWWEEAEKLHLQVMDTRKTKFGEDHYKTLTSINNLALTFRNQGRWEEAEKLQAQVMETSKTKLGEDHPSTLTSINNLALTFWNQGRWEEAEKLQVQVIETSKTKLGEDHPDTLTSIANLASTF
;
A
#
# COMPACT_ATOMS: atom_id res chain seq x y z
N MET A 1 9.92 -26.20 -20.80
CA MET A 1 8.73 -26.06 -19.94
C MET A 1 9.03 -26.29 -18.45
N GLU A 2 9.78 -27.33 -18.04
CA GLU A 2 10.06 -27.57 -16.60
C GLU A 2 10.93 -26.49 -15.93
N GLY A 3 11.86 -25.88 -16.67
CA GLY A 3 12.72 -24.80 -16.14
C GLY A 3 11.98 -23.51 -15.80
N GLU A 4 10.95 -23.14 -16.58
CA GLU A 4 10.13 -21.94 -16.31
C GLU A 4 9.23 -22.12 -15.09
N VAL A 5 8.61 -23.29 -14.94
CA VAL A 5 7.77 -23.62 -13.79
C VAL A 5 8.60 -23.63 -12.50
N TYR A 6 9.84 -24.14 -12.56
CA TYR A 6 10.75 -24.13 -11.42
C TYR A 6 11.18 -22.70 -11.03
N GLN A 7 11.52 -21.86 -12.01
CA GLN A 7 11.86 -20.45 -11.75
C GLN A 7 10.65 -19.68 -11.19
N GLN A 8 9.45 -19.86 -11.74
CA GLN A 8 8.23 -19.25 -11.19
C GLN A 8 7.92 -19.73 -9.76
N SER A 9 8.21 -20.99 -9.44
CA SER A 9 8.05 -21.52 -8.08
C SER A 9 9.01 -20.86 -7.08
N LEU A 10 10.27 -20.62 -7.46
CA LEU A 10 11.27 -19.92 -6.65
C LEU A 10 10.89 -18.44 -6.45
N LEU A 11 10.36 -17.80 -7.48
CA LEU A 11 9.85 -16.42 -7.43
C LEU A 11 8.71 -16.29 -6.42
N ARG A 12 7.72 -17.19 -6.44
CA ARG A 12 6.61 -17.21 -5.46
C ARG A 12 7.08 -17.47 -4.02
N VAL A 13 8.13 -18.26 -3.85
CA VAL A 13 8.74 -18.53 -2.54
C VAL A 13 9.47 -17.28 -2.00
N SER A 14 10.11 -16.49 -2.86
CA SER A 14 10.74 -15.23 -2.45
C SER A 14 9.74 -14.18 -1.97
N ASP A 15 8.55 -14.09 -2.58
CA ASP A 15 7.49 -13.17 -2.14
C ASP A 15 6.89 -13.59 -0.80
N ARG A 16 6.68 -14.90 -0.60
CA ARG A 16 6.30 -15.43 0.73
C ARG A 16 7.38 -15.15 1.76
N GLY A 17 8.66 -15.24 1.39
CA GLY A 17 9.78 -14.87 2.27
C GLY A 17 9.75 -13.40 2.69
N ALA A 18 9.45 -12.49 1.76
CA ALA A 18 9.25 -11.07 2.08
C ALA A 18 8.02 -10.84 2.98
N TRP A 19 6.91 -11.56 2.75
CA TRP A 19 5.72 -11.53 3.60
C TRP A 19 5.99 -12.04 5.03
N TYR A 20 6.72 -13.16 5.18
CA TYR A 20 7.12 -13.68 6.49
C TYR A 20 8.08 -12.73 7.21
N ALA A 21 9.03 -12.13 6.49
CA ALA A 21 9.96 -11.18 7.06
C ALA A 21 9.28 -9.86 7.46
N GLN A 22 8.21 -9.46 6.76
CA GLN A 22 7.32 -8.35 7.15
C GLN A 22 6.60 -8.65 8.47
N LYS A 23 6.12 -9.88 8.67
CA LYS A 23 5.52 -10.31 9.93
C LYS A 23 6.53 -10.46 11.07
N SER A 24 7.79 -10.75 10.77
CA SER A 24 8.85 -10.95 11.78
C SER A 24 9.70 -9.71 12.08
N GLY A 25 9.46 -8.57 11.39
CA GLY A 25 10.22 -7.33 11.59
C GLY A 25 11.67 -7.36 11.12
N ASN A 26 12.09 -8.35 10.32
CA ASN A 26 13.46 -8.45 9.82
C ASN A 26 13.62 -7.65 8.51
N ILE A 27 13.68 -6.32 8.64
CA ILE A 27 13.65 -5.38 7.51
C ILE A 27 14.86 -5.58 6.58
N VAL A 28 16.06 -5.79 7.14
CA VAL A 28 17.29 -6.01 6.35
C VAL A 28 17.20 -7.29 5.50
N GLY A 29 16.60 -8.34 6.07
CA GLY A 29 16.30 -9.58 5.35
C GLY A 29 15.33 -9.36 4.19
N ILE A 30 14.29 -8.52 4.38
CA ILE A 30 13.34 -8.16 3.33
C ILE A 30 14.08 -7.50 2.17
N ARG A 31 14.90 -6.48 2.42
CA ARG A 31 15.61 -5.74 1.36
C ARG A 31 16.52 -6.65 0.54
N ALA A 32 17.30 -7.52 1.19
CA ALA A 32 18.20 -8.43 0.51
C ALA A 32 17.44 -9.42 -0.40
N LEU A 33 16.36 -10.02 0.11
CA LEU A 33 15.51 -10.94 -0.65
C LEU A 33 14.79 -10.22 -1.80
N ALA A 34 14.20 -9.05 -1.53
CA ALA A 34 13.50 -8.25 -2.51
C ALA A 34 14.43 -7.77 -3.64
N SER A 35 15.65 -7.35 -3.32
CA SER A 35 16.65 -6.95 -4.29
C SER A 35 17.07 -8.11 -5.21
N LYS A 36 17.31 -9.30 -4.62
CA LYS A 36 17.62 -10.51 -5.40
C LYS A 36 16.46 -10.91 -6.31
N SER A 37 15.24 -10.93 -5.77
CA SER A 37 14.01 -11.24 -6.52
C SER A 37 13.80 -10.28 -7.69
N ARG A 38 13.89 -8.97 -7.42
CA ARG A 38 13.78 -7.92 -8.45
C ARG A 38 14.80 -8.13 -9.56
N LYS A 39 16.08 -8.34 -9.21
CA LYS A 39 17.14 -8.55 -10.20
C LYS A 39 16.84 -9.76 -11.10
N GLN A 40 16.37 -10.86 -10.53
CA GLN A 40 16.02 -12.06 -11.30
C GLN A 40 14.81 -11.81 -12.21
N ARG A 41 13.74 -11.20 -11.69
CA ARG A 41 12.51 -10.94 -12.46
C ARG A 41 12.69 -9.93 -13.58
N VAL A 42 13.46 -8.88 -13.35
CA VAL A 42 13.76 -7.89 -14.40
C VAL A 42 14.53 -8.54 -15.54
N VAL A 43 15.48 -9.43 -15.24
CA VAL A 43 16.25 -10.15 -16.26
C VAL A 43 15.39 -11.17 -17.01
N LEU A 44 14.54 -11.93 -16.32
CA LEU A 44 13.76 -13.02 -16.91
C LEU A 44 12.50 -12.54 -17.64
N LEU A 45 11.80 -11.55 -17.09
CA LEU A 45 10.46 -11.16 -17.51
C LEU A 45 10.41 -9.75 -18.13
N GLY A 46 11.45 -8.95 -17.93
CA GLY A 46 11.49 -7.53 -18.28
C GLY A 46 11.00 -6.62 -17.14
N ALA A 47 11.48 -5.37 -17.12
CA ALA A 47 11.21 -4.41 -16.04
C ALA A 47 9.73 -4.00 -15.91
N GLU A 48 8.98 -4.03 -17.02
CA GLU A 48 7.56 -3.66 -17.09
C GLU A 48 6.62 -4.86 -16.88
N ASN A 49 7.17 -6.05 -16.64
CA ASN A 49 6.38 -7.21 -16.27
C ASN A 49 5.79 -7.00 -14.87
N GLU A 50 4.54 -7.42 -14.68
CA GLU A 50 3.83 -7.20 -13.43
C GLU A 50 4.50 -7.87 -12.22
N GLU A 51 5.07 -9.06 -12.37
CA GLU A 51 5.81 -9.70 -11.28
C GLU A 51 7.09 -8.93 -10.93
N ALA A 52 7.75 -8.36 -11.94
CA ALA A 52 8.92 -7.51 -11.75
C ALA A 52 8.54 -6.19 -11.06
N LEU A 53 7.41 -5.59 -11.44
CA LEU A 53 6.87 -4.40 -10.78
C LEU A 53 6.51 -4.69 -9.31
N GLU A 54 5.90 -5.84 -9.03
CA GLU A 54 5.59 -6.25 -7.66
C GLU A 54 6.86 -6.41 -6.81
N SER A 55 7.89 -7.09 -7.34
CA SER A 55 9.18 -7.16 -6.63
C SER A 55 9.85 -5.80 -6.42
N THR A 56 9.65 -4.86 -7.35
CA THR A 56 10.18 -3.50 -7.25
C THR A 56 9.44 -2.73 -6.16
N ALA A 57 8.11 -2.88 -6.05
CA ALA A 57 7.31 -2.28 -4.99
C ALA A 57 7.68 -2.84 -3.60
N ILE A 58 7.96 -4.14 -3.49
CA ILE A 58 8.42 -4.75 -2.22
C ILE A 58 9.80 -4.20 -1.82
N LEU A 59 10.71 -4.03 -2.77
CA LEU A 59 12.01 -3.42 -2.50
C LEU A 59 11.87 -1.96 -2.06
N ALA A 60 10.98 -1.21 -2.71
CA ALA A 60 10.68 0.18 -2.34
C ALA A 60 10.13 0.27 -0.90
N GLU A 61 9.22 -0.63 -0.54
CA GLU A 61 8.69 -0.71 0.82
C GLU A 61 9.80 -1.02 1.84
N ALA A 62 10.73 -1.92 1.50
CA ALA A 62 11.88 -2.21 2.36
C ALA A 62 12.75 -0.95 2.58
N TYR A 63 13.05 -0.19 1.52
CA TYR A 63 13.75 1.08 1.66
C TYR A 63 13.00 2.09 2.52
N ARG A 64 11.67 2.18 2.34
CA ARG A 64 10.82 3.10 3.11
C ARG A 64 10.89 2.80 4.62
N LEU A 65 10.86 1.52 4.97
CA LEU A 65 10.97 1.03 6.36
C LEU A 65 12.38 1.22 6.94
N GLU A 66 13.44 1.18 6.13
CA GLU A 66 14.83 1.47 6.56
C GLU A 66 15.13 2.98 6.66
N GLY A 67 14.19 3.86 6.34
CA GLY A 67 14.40 5.31 6.34
C GLY A 67 14.98 5.88 5.04
N TRP A 68 15.16 5.05 4.01
CA TRP A 68 15.74 5.43 2.72
C TRP A 68 14.62 5.93 1.79
N TRP A 69 13.93 6.98 2.22
CA TRP A 69 12.69 7.42 1.59
C TRP A 69 12.85 7.92 0.16
N GLU A 70 13.98 8.54 -0.17
CA GLU A 70 14.31 8.98 -1.55
C GLU A 70 14.40 7.80 -2.53
N GLU A 71 15.00 6.69 -2.09
CA GLU A 71 15.11 5.49 -2.93
C GLU A 71 13.76 4.76 -3.03
N ALA A 72 12.98 4.76 -1.95
CA ALA A 72 11.61 4.24 -1.97
C ALA A 72 10.72 5.03 -2.94
N GLU A 73 10.78 6.36 -2.90
CA GLU A 73 10.00 7.26 -3.75
C GLU A 73 10.26 6.99 -5.23
N LYS A 74 11.54 6.98 -5.65
CA LYS A 74 11.92 6.71 -7.04
C LYS A 74 11.34 5.40 -7.56
N LEU A 75 11.40 4.35 -6.75
CA LEU A 75 10.88 3.04 -7.13
C LEU A 75 9.35 3.00 -7.13
N HIS A 76 8.69 3.61 -6.15
CA HIS A 76 7.22 3.69 -6.12
C HIS A 76 6.67 4.52 -7.29
N LEU A 77 7.32 5.64 -7.64
CA LEU A 77 6.99 6.43 -8.84
C LEU A 77 7.11 5.60 -10.12
N GLN A 78 8.24 4.90 -10.30
CA GLN A 78 8.43 4.02 -11.46
C GLN A 78 7.31 2.98 -11.58
N VAL A 79 6.97 2.31 -10.47
CA VAL A 79 5.93 1.26 -10.46
C VAL A 79 4.55 1.87 -10.71
N MET A 80 4.25 3.02 -10.09
CA MET A 80 2.99 3.74 -10.28
C MET A 80 2.80 4.15 -11.74
N ASP A 81 3.77 4.83 -12.34
CA ASP A 81 3.69 5.30 -13.74
C ASP A 81 3.52 4.12 -14.70
N THR A 82 4.31 3.06 -14.53
CA THR A 82 4.19 1.86 -15.37
C THR A 82 2.80 1.23 -15.27
N ARG A 83 2.26 1.10 -14.05
CA ARG A 83 0.90 0.55 -13.83
C ARG A 83 -0.19 1.48 -14.37
N LYS A 84 -0.03 2.79 -14.23
CA LYS A 84 -0.94 3.80 -14.77
C LYS A 84 -1.00 3.72 -16.30
N THR A 85 0.14 3.62 -16.98
CA THR A 85 0.19 3.44 -18.43
C THR A 85 -0.42 2.10 -18.88
N LYS A 86 -0.16 1.02 -18.15
CA LYS A 86 -0.55 -0.34 -18.56
C LYS A 86 -2.00 -0.71 -18.26
N PHE A 87 -2.51 -0.28 -17.11
CA PHE A 87 -3.82 -0.70 -16.61
C PHE A 87 -4.81 0.46 -16.46
N GLY A 88 -4.33 1.71 -16.56
CA GLY A 88 -5.11 2.91 -16.30
C GLY A 88 -4.98 3.39 -14.85
N GLU A 89 -5.41 4.63 -14.64
CA GLU A 89 -5.33 5.34 -13.36
C GLU A 89 -6.22 4.71 -12.27
N ASP A 90 -7.40 4.24 -12.65
CA ASP A 90 -8.40 3.70 -11.71
C ASP A 90 -8.16 2.23 -11.33
N HIS A 91 -7.16 1.56 -11.93
CA HIS A 91 -6.95 0.14 -11.72
C HIS A 91 -6.42 -0.14 -10.30
N TYR A 92 -6.91 -1.20 -9.64
CA TYR A 92 -6.59 -1.48 -8.22
C TYR A 92 -5.08 -1.54 -7.93
N LYS A 93 -4.29 -2.04 -8.88
CA LYS A 93 -2.81 -2.07 -8.77
C LYS A 93 -2.18 -0.68 -8.83
N THR A 94 -2.72 0.19 -9.67
CA THR A 94 -2.30 1.59 -9.76
C THR A 94 -2.64 2.31 -8.47
N LEU A 95 -3.86 2.13 -7.95
CA LEU A 95 -4.29 2.68 -6.66
C LEU A 95 -3.41 2.19 -5.49
N THR A 96 -3.03 0.92 -5.49
CA THR A 96 -2.10 0.36 -4.49
C THR A 96 -0.72 1.05 -4.56
N SER A 97 -0.19 1.27 -5.77
CA SER A 97 1.08 2.00 -5.94
C SER A 97 0.98 3.47 -5.51
N ILE A 98 -0.13 4.15 -5.84
CA ILE A 98 -0.39 5.53 -5.40
C ILE A 98 -0.39 5.62 -3.87
N ASN A 99 -1.07 4.67 -3.20
CA ASN A 99 -1.10 4.63 -1.75
C ASN A 99 0.29 4.41 -1.13
N ASN A 100 1.12 3.53 -1.70
CA ASN A 100 2.47 3.30 -1.20
C ASN A 100 3.38 4.53 -1.39
N LEU A 101 3.21 5.26 -2.50
CA LEU A 101 3.89 6.54 -2.72
C LEU A 101 3.45 7.58 -1.67
N ALA A 102 2.15 7.68 -1.39
CA ALA A 102 1.63 8.57 -0.36
C ALA A 102 2.19 8.26 1.04
N LEU A 103 2.31 6.97 1.40
CA LEU A 103 2.97 6.57 2.66
C LEU A 103 4.46 6.96 2.70
N THR A 104 5.13 6.98 1.54
CA THR A 104 6.53 7.43 1.45
C THR A 104 6.62 8.94 1.69
N PHE A 105 5.76 9.73 1.05
CA PHE A 105 5.66 11.18 1.31
C PHE A 105 5.33 11.49 2.76
N ARG A 106 4.45 10.70 3.38
CA ARG A 106 4.13 10.80 4.80
C ARG A 106 5.38 10.65 5.67
N ASN A 107 6.19 9.63 5.40
CA ASN A 107 7.44 9.41 6.12
C ASN A 107 8.47 10.53 5.90
N GLN A 108 8.46 11.18 4.74
CA GLN A 108 9.29 12.36 4.45
C GLN A 108 8.74 13.66 5.08
N GLY A 109 7.57 13.64 5.71
CA GLY A 109 6.89 14.84 6.21
C GLY A 109 6.24 15.69 5.12
N ARG A 110 6.09 15.18 3.89
CA ARG A 110 5.42 15.84 2.76
C ARG A 110 3.92 15.57 2.82
N TRP A 111 3.26 16.13 3.84
CA TRP A 111 1.89 15.81 4.18
C TRP A 111 0.87 16.19 3.11
N GLU A 112 1.03 17.34 2.45
CA GLU A 112 0.12 17.82 1.39
C GLU A 112 0.10 16.89 0.18
N GLU A 113 1.28 16.36 -0.19
CA GLU A 113 1.40 15.43 -1.31
C GLU A 113 0.80 14.06 -0.97
N ALA A 114 1.02 13.59 0.25
CA ALA A 114 0.40 12.35 0.75
C ALA A 114 -1.14 12.48 0.77
N GLU A 115 -1.66 13.59 1.29
CA GLU A 115 -3.09 13.88 1.35
C GLU A 115 -3.73 13.86 -0.03
N LYS A 116 -3.13 14.57 -0.99
CA LYS A 116 -3.65 14.64 -2.37
C LYS A 116 -3.78 13.24 -2.99
N LEU A 117 -2.74 12.42 -2.85
CA LEU A 117 -2.75 11.06 -3.39
C LEU A 117 -3.76 10.14 -2.66
N GLN A 118 -3.87 10.26 -1.34
CA GLN A 118 -4.83 9.46 -0.56
C GLN A 118 -6.28 9.86 -0.82
N ALA A 119 -6.56 11.16 -0.97
CA ALA A 119 -7.87 11.66 -1.36
C ALA A 119 -8.27 11.13 -2.74
N GLN A 120 -7.34 11.14 -3.70
CA GLN A 120 -7.57 10.51 -5.01
C GLN A 120 -7.93 9.02 -4.87
N VAL A 121 -7.13 8.24 -4.14
CA VAL A 121 -7.38 6.80 -3.96
C VAL A 121 -8.72 6.54 -3.27
N MET A 122 -9.06 7.34 -2.26
CA MET A 122 -10.34 7.26 -1.55
C MET A 122 -11.51 7.47 -2.50
N GLU A 123 -11.52 8.57 -3.26
CA GLU A 123 -12.64 8.91 -4.15
C GLU A 123 -12.78 7.92 -5.31
N THR A 124 -11.67 7.47 -5.90
CA THR A 124 -11.71 6.42 -6.92
C THR A 124 -12.22 5.10 -6.34
N SER A 125 -11.79 4.71 -5.13
CA SER A 125 -12.24 3.47 -4.49
C SER A 125 -13.74 3.52 -4.16
N LYS A 126 -14.22 4.63 -3.59
CA LYS A 126 -15.66 4.86 -3.36
C LYS A 126 -16.47 4.70 -4.64
N THR A 127 -16.02 5.33 -5.73
CA THR A 127 -16.74 5.32 -7.00
C THR A 127 -16.78 3.93 -7.65
N LYS A 128 -15.67 3.17 -7.58
CA LYS A 128 -15.55 1.87 -8.30
C LYS A 128 -16.01 0.68 -7.49
N LEU A 129 -15.78 0.70 -6.18
CA LEU A 129 -15.97 -0.46 -5.31
C LEU A 129 -17.16 -0.27 -4.35
N GLY A 130 -17.60 0.97 -4.16
CA GLY A 130 -18.60 1.33 -3.15
C GLY A 130 -17.94 1.83 -1.86
N GLU A 131 -18.73 2.53 -1.04
CA GLU A 131 -18.29 3.14 0.22
C GLU A 131 -17.94 2.10 1.29
N ASP A 132 -18.58 0.92 1.24
CA ASP A 132 -18.44 -0.15 2.21
C ASP A 132 -17.35 -1.18 1.87
N HIS A 133 -16.72 -1.05 0.70
CA HIS A 133 -15.69 -2.00 0.30
C HIS A 133 -14.44 -1.87 1.19
N PRO A 134 -13.81 -2.98 1.63
CA PRO A 134 -12.64 -2.94 2.53
C PRO A 134 -11.49 -2.05 2.03
N SER A 135 -11.21 -2.04 0.72
CA SER A 135 -10.21 -1.13 0.12
C SER A 135 -10.59 0.35 0.21
N THR A 136 -11.89 0.67 0.14
CA THR A 136 -12.39 2.03 0.34
C THR A 136 -12.23 2.45 1.79
N LEU A 137 -12.62 1.60 2.74
CA LEU A 137 -12.45 1.87 4.17
C LEU A 137 -10.96 2.03 4.55
N THR A 138 -10.09 1.21 3.95
CA THR A 138 -8.63 1.32 4.15
C THR A 138 -8.07 2.64 3.63
N SER A 139 -8.53 3.12 2.48
CA SER A 139 -8.08 4.40 1.92
C SER A 139 -8.60 5.60 2.72
N ILE A 140 -9.83 5.54 3.24
CA ILE A 140 -10.36 6.53 4.18
C ILE A 140 -9.51 6.59 5.46
N ASN A 141 -9.20 5.43 6.05
CA ASN A 141 -8.34 5.37 7.25
C ASN A 141 -6.94 5.95 6.99
N ASN A 142 -6.33 5.69 5.83
CA ASN A 142 -5.03 6.24 5.49
C ASN A 142 -5.04 7.77 5.38
N LEU A 143 -6.10 8.35 4.81
CA LEU A 143 -6.30 9.79 4.74
C LEU A 143 -6.54 10.40 6.14
N ALA A 144 -7.37 9.75 6.97
CA ALA A 144 -7.62 10.17 8.34
C ALA A 144 -6.31 10.22 9.17
N LEU A 145 -5.45 9.21 9.04
CA LEU A 145 -4.13 9.21 9.69
C LEU A 145 -3.22 10.35 9.20
N THR A 146 -3.33 10.75 7.93
CA THR A 146 -2.58 11.89 7.42
C THR A 146 -3.10 13.20 8.01
N PHE A 147 -4.41 13.41 8.08
CA PHE A 147 -4.99 14.56 8.78
C PHE A 147 -4.60 14.60 10.25
N TRP A 148 -4.61 13.45 10.93
CA TRP A 148 -4.16 13.35 12.31
C TRP A 148 -2.72 13.84 12.49
N ASN A 149 -1.80 13.37 11.66
CA ASN A 149 -0.39 13.77 11.71
C ASN A 149 -0.17 15.25 11.34
N GLN A 150 -1.08 15.85 10.56
CA GLN A 150 -1.08 17.29 10.28
C GLN A 150 -1.68 18.12 11.43
N GLY A 151 -2.24 17.50 12.47
CA GLY A 151 -2.95 18.21 13.54
C GLY A 151 -4.41 18.57 13.21
N ARG A 152 -4.95 18.09 12.09
CA ARG A 152 -6.33 18.32 11.63
C ARG A 152 -7.26 17.25 12.20
N TRP A 153 -7.38 17.23 13.53
CA TRP A 153 -8.06 16.16 14.26
C TRP A 153 -9.56 16.07 13.96
N GLU A 154 -10.25 17.20 13.78
CA GLU A 154 -11.68 17.21 13.44
C GLU A 154 -11.96 16.51 12.09
N GLU A 155 -11.07 16.71 11.11
CA GLU A 155 -11.21 16.07 9.80
C GLU A 155 -10.89 14.58 9.85
N ALA A 156 -9.87 14.20 10.63
CA ALA A 156 -9.55 12.80 10.89
C ALA A 156 -10.70 12.08 11.60
N GLU A 157 -11.26 12.68 12.65
CA GLU A 157 -12.39 12.15 13.42
C GLU A 157 -13.61 11.93 12.51
N LYS A 158 -13.96 12.93 11.68
CA LYS A 158 -15.10 12.83 10.76
C LYS A 158 -14.98 11.63 9.81
N LEU A 159 -13.79 11.42 9.24
CA LEU A 159 -13.53 10.27 8.36
C LEU A 159 -13.61 8.95 9.12
N GLN A 160 -13.06 8.89 10.33
CA GLN A 160 -13.02 7.66 11.12
C GLN A 160 -14.41 7.27 11.65
N VAL A 161 -15.24 8.25 12.05
CA VAL A 161 -16.65 8.05 12.39
C VAL A 161 -17.42 7.47 11.20
N GLN A 162 -17.23 8.03 10.00
CA GLN A 162 -17.84 7.49 8.79
C GLN A 162 -17.49 6.01 8.58
N VAL A 163 -16.20 5.64 8.72
CA VAL A 163 -15.76 4.23 8.57
C VAL A 163 -16.43 3.32 9.60
N ILE A 164 -16.57 3.77 10.85
CA ILE A 164 -17.22 2.99 11.91
C ILE A 164 -18.70 2.79 11.60
N GLU A 165 -19.43 3.84 11.23
CA GLU A 165 -20.86 3.77 10.91
C GLU A 165 -21.13 2.83 9.73
N THR A 166 -20.33 2.94 8.67
CA THR A 166 -20.41 2.05 7.51
C THR A 166 -20.12 0.60 7.89
N SER A 167 -19.05 0.35 8.66
CA SER A 167 -18.66 -1.01 9.08
C SER A 167 -19.70 -1.63 10.02
N LYS A 168 -20.21 -0.87 10.99
CA LYS A 168 -21.30 -1.31 11.88
C LYS A 168 -22.54 -1.73 11.11
N THR A 169 -22.96 -0.91 10.14
CA THR A 169 -24.17 -1.16 9.34
C THR A 169 -24.05 -2.42 8.48
N LYS A 170 -22.85 -2.70 7.96
CA LYS A 170 -22.64 -3.75 6.95
C LYS A 170 -22.13 -5.07 7.51
N LEU A 171 -21.24 -5.00 8.51
CA LEU A 171 -20.54 -6.15 9.06
C LEU A 171 -21.02 -6.50 10.47
N GLY A 172 -21.72 -5.57 11.14
CA GLY A 172 -22.10 -5.67 12.54
C GLY A 172 -21.07 -5.04 13.47
N GLU A 173 -21.49 -4.80 14.73
CA GLU A 173 -20.66 -4.12 15.73
C GLU A 173 -19.44 -4.94 16.17
N ASP A 174 -19.59 -6.27 16.25
CA ASP A 174 -18.55 -7.18 16.73
C ASP A 174 -17.56 -7.64 15.64
N HIS A 175 -17.70 -7.16 14.40
CA HIS A 175 -16.82 -7.56 13.31
C HIS A 175 -15.39 -7.03 13.53
N PRO A 176 -14.33 -7.82 13.26
CA PRO A 176 -12.94 -7.39 13.44
C PRO A 176 -12.59 -6.05 12.77
N ASP A 177 -13.12 -5.79 11.57
CA ASP A 177 -12.89 -4.53 10.84
C ASP A 177 -13.58 -3.34 11.51
N THR A 178 -14.79 -3.54 12.06
CA THR A 178 -15.49 -2.53 12.86
C THR A 178 -14.71 -2.22 14.13
N LEU A 179 -14.26 -3.25 14.84
CA LEU A 179 -13.46 -3.11 16.07
C LEU A 179 -12.11 -2.44 15.80
N THR A 180 -11.45 -2.76 14.69
CA THR A 180 -10.20 -2.09 14.27
C THR A 180 -10.43 -0.61 14.01
N SER A 181 -11.54 -0.27 13.35
CA SER A 181 -11.89 1.12 13.07
C SER A 181 -12.22 1.91 14.34
N ILE A 182 -12.91 1.28 15.30
CA ILE A 182 -13.15 1.84 16.64
C ILE A 182 -11.83 2.05 17.39
N ALA A 183 -10.92 1.07 17.35
CA ALA A 183 -9.61 1.17 17.98
C ALA A 183 -8.77 2.31 17.38
N ASN A 184 -8.81 2.49 16.06
CA ASN A 184 -8.15 3.61 15.39
C ASN A 184 -8.71 4.96 15.87
N LEU A 185 -10.04 5.10 15.98
CA LEU A 185 -10.66 6.32 16.55
C LEU A 185 -10.32 6.52 18.03
N ALA A 186 -10.26 5.44 18.81
CA ALA A 186 -9.87 5.54 20.21
C ALA A 186 -8.41 5.99 20.37
N SER A 187 -7.53 5.63 19.43
CA SER A 187 -6.13 6.08 19.43
C SER A 187 -5.94 7.55 19.03
N THR A 188 -6.99 8.19 18.50
CA THR A 188 -7.02 9.62 18.18
C THR A 188 -7.57 10.49 19.33
N PHE A 189 -7.76 9.94 20.54
CA PHE A 189 -8.11 10.68 21.76
C PHE A 189 -7.14 10.36 22.89
#